data_AF-A0A921L978-F1
#
_entry.id   AF-A0A921L978-F1
#
_cell.length_a   1.000
_cell.length_b   1.000
_cell.length_c   1.000
_cell.angle_alpha   90.00
_cell.angle_beta   90.00
_cell.angle_gamma   90.00
#
_symmetry.space_group_name_H-M   'P 1'
#
loop_
_entity.id
_entity.type
_entity.pdbx_description
1 polymer ?
#
loop_
_entity_poly.entity_id
_entity_poly.type
_entity_poly.pdbx_seq_one_letter_code
_entity_poly.pdbx_strand_id
1 'polypeptide(L)'
;VKFQVILICLLVGLAEEYIFRGLLIGLFLKANHNNAFGAVIGSSILFGLIHITNLKALPFGYVSAQMIFAAAIGILFGTIYIKTHNLAIVIALHAFRDMFPMFSNKLIQQASQTSFTMASLYVMIFFLGIALFIAYIQLQNFEIKKS
;
A
#
# COMPACT_ATOMS: atom_id res chain seq x y z
N VAL A 1 21.27 -13.73 -8.04
CA VAL A 1 20.17 -12.84 -8.49
C VAL A 1 18.83 -13.12 -7.79
N LYS A 2 18.32 -14.35 -7.71
CA LYS A 2 16.96 -14.61 -7.16
C LYS A 2 16.81 -14.45 -5.62
N PHE A 3 17.80 -14.87 -4.83
CA PHE A 3 17.73 -14.77 -3.35
C PHE A 3 17.82 -13.33 -2.83
N GLN A 4 18.66 -12.50 -3.44
CA GLN A 4 18.82 -11.10 -3.06
C GLN A 4 17.52 -10.30 -3.27
N VAL A 5 16.81 -10.53 -4.38
CA VAL A 5 15.50 -9.92 -4.65
C VAL A 5 14.50 -10.30 -3.56
N ILE A 6 14.44 -11.59 -3.19
CA ILE A 6 13.56 -12.07 -2.12
C ILE A 6 13.85 -11.34 -0.81
N LEU A 7 15.12 -11.25 -0.42
CA LEU A 7 15.52 -10.60 0.81
C LEU A 7 15.20 -9.10 0.80
N ILE A 8 15.46 -8.41 -0.31
CA ILE A 8 15.17 -6.97 -0.45
C ILE A 8 13.66 -6.72 -0.34
N CYS A 9 12.82 -7.45 -1.07
CA CYS A 9 11.36 -7.29 -1.00
C CYS A 9 10.82 -7.55 0.41
N LEU A 10 11.37 -8.54 1.12
CA LEU A 10 10.98 -8.82 2.51
C LEU A 10 11.39 -7.68 3.46
N LEU A 11 12.61 -7.15 3.32
CA LEU A 11 13.10 -6.05 4.17
C LEU A 11 12.35 -4.74 3.90
N VAL A 12 12.05 -4.44 2.63
CA VAL A 12 11.23 -3.27 2.25
C VAL A 12 9.82 -3.43 2.80
N GLY A 13 9.15 -4.56 2.55
CA GLY A 13 7.82 -4.83 3.09
C GLY A 13 7.79 -4.76 4.62
N LEU A 14 8.82 -5.29 5.30
CA LEU A 14 8.96 -5.17 6.76
C LEU A 14 9.04 -3.72 7.20
N ALA A 15 9.94 -2.92 6.62
CA ALA A 15 10.16 -1.54 7.02
C ALA A 15 8.92 -0.68 6.78
N GLU A 16 8.34 -0.76 5.59
CA GLU A 16 7.18 0.04 5.21
C GLU A 16 5.94 -0.37 6.01
N GLU A 17 5.61 -1.66 6.11
CA GLU A 17 4.44 -2.08 6.88
C GLU A 17 4.60 -1.80 8.39
N TYR A 18 5.80 -1.91 8.95
CA TYR A 18 6.04 -1.53 10.35
C TYR A 18 5.75 -0.05 10.60
N ILE A 19 6.24 0.84 9.74
CA ILE A 19 6.03 2.29 9.89
C ILE A 19 4.56 2.65 9.68
N PHE A 20 3.96 2.20 8.58
CA PHE A 20 2.61 2.64 8.21
C PHE A 20 1.53 1.89 8.99
N ARG A 21 1.61 0.56 9.10
CA ARG A 21 0.54 -0.24 9.72
C ARG A 21 0.81 -0.45 11.20
N GLY A 22 2.05 -0.77 11.56
CA GLY A 22 2.44 -0.92 12.97
C GLY A 22 2.32 0.38 13.75
N LEU A 23 2.99 1.44 13.29
CA LEU A 23 3.10 2.70 14.02
C LEU A 23 2.01 3.72 13.66
N LEU A 24 1.89 4.12 12.40
CA LEU A 24 1.02 5.24 12.01
C LEU A 24 -0.47 4.95 12.22
N ILE A 25 -0.97 3.76 11.88
CA ILE A 25 -2.36 3.38 12.19
C ILE A 25 -2.61 3.48 13.70
N GLY A 26 -1.69 2.99 14.54
CA GLY A 26 -1.81 3.08 15.99
C GLY A 26 -1.87 4.52 16.51
N LEU A 27 -1.06 5.42 15.92
CA LEU A 27 -1.09 6.85 16.22
C LEU A 27 -2.41 7.51 15.79
N PHE A 28 -2.90 7.20 14.59
CA PHE A 28 -4.17 7.75 14.11
C PHE A 28 -5.38 7.24 14.90
N LEU A 29 -5.37 5.98 15.33
CA LEU A 29 -6.41 5.45 16.21
C LEU A 29 -6.47 6.24 17.53
N LYS A 30 -5.31 6.53 18.13
CA LYS A 30 -5.24 7.35 19.36
C LYS A 30 -5.70 8.79 19.11
N ALA A 31 -5.31 9.38 17.99
CA ALA A 31 -5.64 10.77 17.66
C ALA A 31 -7.11 10.97 17.25
N ASN A 32 -7.74 9.95 16.65
CA ASN A 32 -9.07 10.07 16.04
C ASN A 32 -10.13 9.20 16.73
N HIS A 33 -10.09 9.13 18.06
CA HIS A 33 -11.09 8.43 18.89
C HIS A 33 -11.38 6.98 18.46
N ASN A 34 -10.35 6.22 18.11
CA ASN A 34 -10.42 4.84 17.62
C ASN A 34 -11.20 4.67 16.30
N ASN A 35 -11.33 5.71 15.48
CA ASN A 35 -11.89 5.60 14.13
C ASN A 35 -10.96 4.77 13.22
N ALA A 36 -11.24 3.48 13.12
CA ALA A 36 -10.47 2.51 12.35
C ALA A 36 -10.40 2.86 10.87
N PHE A 37 -11.53 3.23 10.27
CA PHE A 37 -11.58 3.62 8.87
C PHE A 37 -10.69 4.85 8.62
N GLY A 38 -10.86 5.91 9.41
CA GLY A 38 -10.06 7.13 9.29
C GLY A 38 -8.56 6.89 9.48
N ALA A 39 -8.18 6.03 10.43
CA ALA A 39 -6.78 5.67 10.66
C ALA A 39 -6.15 4.94 9.47
N VAL A 40 -6.89 3.98 8.87
CA VAL A 40 -6.46 3.28 7.65
C VAL A 40 -6.32 4.24 6.48
N ILE A 41 -7.29 5.13 6.26
CA ILE A 41 -7.22 6.12 5.17
C ILE A 41 -6.02 7.05 5.35
N GLY A 42 -5.85 7.63 6.54
CA GLY A 42 -4.74 8.55 6.83
C GLY A 42 -3.37 7.90 6.61
N SER A 43 -3.18 6.68 7.14
CA SER A 43 -1.92 5.94 6.94
C SER A 43 -1.67 5.61 5.47
N SER A 44 -2.72 5.25 4.72
CA SER A 44 -2.59 4.81 3.34
C SER A 44 -2.30 5.98 2.39
N ILE A 45 -2.87 7.15 2.65
CA ILE A 45 -2.55 8.37 1.91
C ILE A 45 -1.07 8.71 2.11
N LEU A 46 -0.58 8.72 3.35
CA LEU A 46 0.84 8.98 3.62
C LEU A 46 1.74 7.94 2.94
N PHE A 47 1.34 6.67 2.95
CA PHE A 47 2.06 5.60 2.25
C PHE A 47 2.14 5.82 0.74
N GLY A 48 1.04 6.27 0.11
CA GLY A 48 1.07 6.70 -1.28
C GLY A 48 2.01 7.88 -1.51
N LEU A 49 1.92 8.92 -0.65
CA LEU A 49 2.64 10.17 -0.82
C LEU A 49 4.16 10.02 -0.73
N ILE A 50 4.70 9.12 0.10
CA ILE A 50 6.16 8.95 0.20
C ILE A 50 6.81 8.56 -1.13
N HIS A 51 6.06 7.96 -2.06
CA HIS A 51 6.56 7.56 -3.37
C HIS A 51 6.88 8.75 -4.29
N ILE A 52 6.48 9.98 -3.93
CA ILE A 52 6.85 11.20 -4.67
C ILE A 52 8.37 11.36 -4.79
N THR A 53 9.15 10.78 -3.86
CA THR A 53 10.62 10.80 -3.92
C THR A 53 11.17 10.12 -5.17
N ASN A 54 10.39 9.23 -5.80
CA ASN A 54 10.78 8.52 -7.01
C ASN A 54 10.79 9.43 -8.25
N LEU A 55 10.26 10.65 -8.17
CA LEU A 55 10.39 11.66 -9.24
C LEU A 55 11.85 12.01 -9.57
N LYS A 56 12.79 11.69 -8.68
CA LYS A 56 14.23 11.84 -8.93
C LYS A 56 14.74 10.93 -10.06
N ALA A 57 14.04 9.83 -10.33
CA ALA A 57 14.46 8.80 -11.28
C ALA A 57 13.38 8.42 -12.31
N LEU A 58 12.11 8.72 -12.05
CA LEU A 58 10.97 8.26 -12.85
C LEU A 58 10.09 9.41 -13.33
N PRO A 59 9.42 9.28 -14.50
CA PRO A 59 8.53 10.31 -15.02
C PRO A 59 7.33 10.59 -14.10
N PHE A 60 6.85 11.83 -14.12
CA PHE A 60 5.71 12.26 -13.29
C PHE A 60 4.48 11.36 -13.43
N GLY A 61 4.11 10.99 -14.66
CA GLY A 61 2.95 10.14 -14.90
C GLY A 61 3.08 8.74 -14.28
N TYR A 62 4.29 8.18 -14.25
CA TYR A 62 4.52 6.90 -13.58
C TYR A 62 4.37 7.05 -12.07
N VAL A 63 4.98 8.09 -11.50
CA VAL A 63 4.97 8.31 -10.05
C VAL A 63 3.57 8.65 -9.54
N SER A 64 2.78 9.43 -10.29
CA SER A 64 1.39 9.73 -9.91
C SER A 64 0.53 8.45 -9.86
N ALA A 65 0.67 7.58 -10.86
CA ALA A 65 0.07 6.26 -10.88
C ALA A 65 0.54 5.39 -9.69
N GLN A 66 1.85 5.37 -9.43
CA GLN A 66 2.44 4.65 -8.29
C GLN A 66 1.85 5.12 -6.95
N MET A 67 1.70 6.44 -6.75
CA MET A 67 1.14 7.01 -5.51
C MET A 67 -0.32 6.59 -5.30
N ILE A 68 -1.16 6.65 -6.35
CA ILE A 68 -2.57 6.24 -6.26
C ILE A 68 -2.68 4.74 -5.97
N PHE A 69 -1.90 3.92 -6.67
CA PHE A 69 -1.89 2.47 -6.46
C PHE A 69 -1.37 2.09 -5.06
N ALA A 70 -0.30 2.73 -4.60
CA ALA A 70 0.25 2.53 -3.28
C ALA A 70 -0.76 2.92 -2.19
N ALA A 71 -1.51 4.02 -2.37
CA ALA A 71 -2.59 4.38 -1.45
C ALA A 71 -3.72 3.32 -1.46
N ALA A 72 -4.13 2.83 -2.64
CA ALA A 72 -5.19 1.82 -2.75
C ALA A 72 -4.82 0.49 -2.09
N ILE A 73 -3.61 -0.05 -2.37
CA ILE A 73 -3.12 -1.26 -1.70
C ILE A 73 -2.87 -0.99 -0.20
N GLY A 74 -2.46 0.23 0.11
CA GLY A 74 -2.43 0.87 1.42
C GLY A 74 -3.65 0.52 2.26
N ILE A 75 -4.81 0.90 1.71
CA ILE A 75 -6.12 0.77 2.34
C ILE A 75 -6.47 -0.69 2.58
N LEU A 76 -6.22 -1.56 1.60
CA LEU A 76 -6.48 -3.00 1.73
C LEU A 76 -5.61 -3.64 2.82
N PHE A 77 -4.31 -3.37 2.83
CA PHE A 77 -3.41 -3.91 3.85
C PHE A 77 -3.70 -3.35 5.23
N GLY A 78 -4.00 -2.04 5.34
CA GLY A 78 -4.43 -1.44 6.61
C GLY A 78 -5.71 -2.08 7.14
N THR A 79 -6.67 -2.37 6.27
CA THR A 79 -7.90 -3.08 6.63
C THR A 79 -7.61 -4.50 7.12
N ILE A 80 -6.77 -5.26 6.42
CA ILE A 80 -6.34 -6.61 6.82
C ILE A 80 -5.64 -6.55 8.19
N TYR A 81 -4.72 -5.61 8.37
CA TYR A 81 -3.99 -5.45 9.63
C TYR A 81 -4.92 -5.15 10.80
N ILE A 82 -5.85 -4.20 10.67
CA ILE A 82 -6.83 -3.90 11.73
C ILE A 82 -7.70 -5.11 12.05
N LYS A 83 -8.12 -5.87 11.04
CA LYS A 83 -9.02 -7.02 11.23
C LYS A 83 -8.32 -8.23 11.83
N THR A 84 -7.04 -8.43 11.52
CA THR A 84 -6.27 -9.62 11.91
C THR A 84 -5.33 -9.39 13.08
N HIS A 85 -4.98 -8.12 13.36
CA HIS A 85 -3.91 -7.72 14.27
C HIS A 85 -2.57 -8.43 13.99
N ASN A 86 -2.34 -8.83 12.73
CA ASN A 86 -1.16 -9.59 12.35
C ASN A 86 -0.35 -8.87 11.27
N LEU A 87 0.76 -8.27 11.70
CA LEU A 87 1.66 -7.55 10.80
C LEU A 87 2.39 -8.47 9.82
N ALA A 88 2.65 -9.73 10.19
CA ALA A 88 3.37 -10.67 9.32
C ALA A 88 2.59 -10.99 8.04
N ILE A 89 1.25 -11.02 8.10
CA ILE A 89 0.40 -11.24 6.92
C ILE A 89 0.59 -10.11 5.92
N VAL A 90 0.51 -8.85 6.36
CA VAL A 90 0.65 -7.70 5.46
C VAL A 90 2.07 -7.55 4.93
N ILE A 91 3.09 -7.86 5.72
CA ILE A 91 4.49 -7.90 5.27
C ILE A 91 4.66 -8.93 4.15
N ALA A 92 4.11 -10.14 4.33
CA ALA A 92 4.21 -11.19 3.31
C ALA A 92 3.48 -10.81 2.01
N LEU A 93 2.27 -10.22 2.12
CA LEU A 93 1.51 -9.75 0.96
C LEU A 93 2.23 -8.61 0.22
N HIS A 94 2.84 -7.69 0.96
CA HIS A 94 3.63 -6.60 0.39
C HIS A 94 4.85 -7.14 -0.35
N ALA A 95 5.65 -7.99 0.31
CA ALA A 95 6.83 -8.58 -0.30
C ALA A 95 6.46 -9.37 -1.57
N PHE A 96 5.36 -10.14 -1.54
CA PHE A 96 4.88 -10.89 -2.70
C PHE A 96 4.48 -9.98 -3.88
N ARG A 97 3.83 -8.84 -3.57
CA ARG A 97 3.47 -7.84 -4.59
C ARG A 97 4.71 -7.23 -5.24
N ASP A 98 5.73 -6.90 -4.46
CA ASP A 98 6.96 -6.28 -4.98
C ASP A 98 7.84 -7.26 -5.76
N MET A 99 7.78 -8.53 -5.37
CA MET A 99 8.40 -9.62 -6.08
C MET A 99 7.87 -9.83 -7.49
N PHE A 100 6.56 -9.69 -7.70
CA PHE A 100 5.88 -10.02 -8.96
C PHE A 100 6.54 -9.39 -10.20
N PRO A 101 6.78 -8.06 -10.25
CA PRO A 101 7.50 -7.47 -11.38
C PRO A 101 8.97 -7.91 -11.44
N MET A 102 9.63 -8.12 -10.29
CA MET A 102 11.07 -8.42 -10.23
C MET A 102 11.43 -9.84 -10.68
N PHE A 103 10.47 -10.78 -10.73
CA PHE A 103 10.71 -12.15 -11.19
C PHE A 103 10.75 -12.30 -12.72
N SER A 104 10.35 -11.28 -13.47
CA SER A 104 10.35 -11.31 -14.93
C SER A 104 11.03 -10.08 -15.52
N ASN A 105 12.21 -10.28 -16.13
CA ASN A 105 12.91 -9.22 -16.84
C ASN A 105 12.05 -8.55 -17.91
N LYS A 106 11.10 -9.29 -18.52
CA LYS A 106 10.12 -8.73 -19.46
C LYS A 106 9.13 -7.79 -18.77
N LEU A 107 8.65 -8.13 -17.57
CA LEU A 107 7.76 -7.26 -16.79
C LEU A 107 8.49 -6.00 -16.32
N ILE A 108 9.75 -6.11 -15.89
CA ILE A 108 10.58 -4.94 -15.52
C ILE A 108 10.78 -4.03 -16.73
N GLN A 109 11.12 -4.59 -17.89
CA GLN A 109 11.32 -3.83 -19.12
C GLN A 109 10.02 -3.17 -19.60
N GLN A 110 8.89 -3.88 -19.56
CA GLN A 110 7.57 -3.30 -19.85
C GLN A 110 7.21 -2.19 -18.87
N ALA A 111 7.42 -2.38 -17.56
CA ALA A 111 7.17 -1.35 -16.56
C ALA A 111 8.02 -0.09 -16.80
N SER A 112 9.28 -0.24 -17.23
CA SER A 112 10.16 0.89 -17.55
C SER A 112 9.75 1.69 -18.78
N GLN A 113 9.01 1.07 -19.71
CA GLN A 113 8.49 1.70 -20.92
C GLN A 113 7.00 2.06 -20.84
N THR A 114 6.35 1.78 -19.70
CA THR A 114 4.93 2.07 -19.52
C THR A 114 4.73 3.56 -19.28
N SER A 115 4.25 4.26 -20.30
CA SER A 115 3.78 5.64 -20.17
C SER A 115 2.44 5.69 -19.44
N PHE A 116 2.23 6.76 -18.69
CA PHE A 116 0.93 7.05 -18.10
C PHE A 116 -0.11 7.30 -19.19
N THR A 117 -1.25 6.62 -19.09
CA THR A 117 -2.38 6.77 -20.01
C THR A 117 -3.67 7.02 -19.26
N MET A 118 -4.66 7.60 -19.93
CA MET A 118 -6.01 7.77 -19.35
C MET A 118 -6.63 6.43 -18.94
N ALA A 119 -6.37 5.37 -19.70
CA ALA A 119 -6.80 4.01 -19.34
C ALA A 119 -6.20 3.55 -18.00
N SER A 120 -4.89 3.77 -17.79
CA SER A 120 -4.24 3.42 -16.52
C SER A 120 -4.81 4.22 -15.34
N LEU A 121 -5.17 5.49 -15.56
CA LEU A 121 -5.80 6.31 -14.54
C LEU A 121 -7.19 5.77 -14.15
N TYR A 122 -8.03 5.43 -15.14
CA TYR A 122 -9.36 4.87 -14.86
C TYR A 122 -9.28 3.56 -14.08
N VAL A 123 -8.37 2.67 -14.44
CA VAL A 123 -8.15 1.41 -13.70
C VAL A 123 -7.73 1.69 -12.27
N MET A 124 -6.83 2.65 -12.04
CA MET A 124 -6.36 2.98 -10.70
C MET A 124 -7.43 3.65 -9.82
N ILE A 125 -8.22 4.57 -10.39
CA ILE A 125 -9.34 5.18 -9.66
C ILE A 125 -10.41 4.13 -9.34
N PHE A 126 -10.71 3.24 -10.28
CA PHE A 126 -11.64 2.13 -10.06
C PHE A 126 -11.14 1.20 -8.95
N PHE A 127 -9.87 0.81 -8.97
CA PHE A 127 -9.25 0.00 -7.93
C PHE A 127 -9.24 0.70 -6.56
N LEU A 128 -8.94 2.01 -6.52
CA LEU A 128 -9.03 2.82 -5.31
C LEU A 128 -10.47 2.85 -4.78
N GLY A 129 -11.47 3.00 -5.65
CA GLY A 129 -12.87 2.96 -5.29
C GLY A 129 -13.27 1.62 -4.66
N ILE A 130 -12.81 0.51 -5.22
CA ILE A 130 -13.01 -0.83 -4.64
C ILE A 130 -12.34 -0.93 -3.27
N ALA A 131 -11.08 -0.47 -3.13
CA ALA A 131 -10.37 -0.52 -1.86
C ALA A 131 -11.08 0.30 -0.78
N LEU A 132 -11.56 1.50 -1.12
CA LEU A 132 -12.35 2.35 -0.23
C LEU A 132 -13.67 1.69 0.15
N PHE A 133 -14.38 1.10 -0.81
CA PHE A 133 -15.63 0.40 -0.56
C PHE A 133 -15.44 -0.78 0.40
N ILE A 134 -14.43 -1.62 0.16
CA ILE A 134 -14.09 -2.74 1.04
C ILE A 134 -13.76 -2.23 2.45
N ALA A 135 -12.87 -1.25 2.57
CA ALA A 135 -12.48 -0.70 3.86
C ALA A 135 -13.68 -0.07 4.59
N TYR A 136 -14.55 0.64 3.88
CA TYR A 136 -15.75 1.22 4.46
C TYR A 136 -16.67 0.14 5.04
N ILE A 137 -16.99 -0.90 4.25
CA ILE A 137 -17.84 -2.00 4.70
C ILE A 137 -17.23 -2.73 5.91
N GLN A 138 -15.91 -2.93 5.92
CA GLN A 138 -15.23 -3.69 6.97
C GLN A 138 -14.97 -2.88 8.25
N LEU A 139 -14.85 -1.55 8.17
CA LEU A 139 -14.33 -0.72 9.26
C LEU A 139 -15.30 0.34 9.80
N GLN A 140 -16.39 0.69 9.10
CA GLN A 140 -17.30 1.77 9.51
C GLN A 140 -17.87 1.61 10.93
N ASN A 141 -18.12 0.37 11.36
CA ASN A 141 -18.65 0.02 12.68
C ASN A 141 -17.68 -0.88 13.46
N PHE A 142 -16.39 -0.87 13.10
CA PHE A 142 -15.43 -1.75 13.72
C PHE A 142 -14.97 -1.20 15.06
N GLU A 143 -15.30 -1.93 16.12
CA GLU A 143 -14.80 -1.63 17.46
C GLU A 143 -13.39 -2.19 17.65
N ILE A 144 -12.44 -1.30 17.91
CA ILE A 144 -11.08 -1.68 18.28
C ILE A 144 -11.15 -2.35 19.67
N LYS A 145 -10.92 -3.66 19.72
CA LYS A 145 -10.73 -4.36 20.99
C LYS A 145 -9.48 -3.82 21.67
N LYS A 146 -9.64 -3.22 22.84
CA LYS A 146 -8.50 -2.85 23.70
C LYS A 146 -7.84 -4.15 24.17
N SER A 147 -6.60 -4.38 23.74
CA SER A 147 -5.72 -5.42 24.29
C SER A 147 -5.24 -5.02 25.68
#